data_AF-A0A925V957-F1
#
_entry.id   AF-A0A925V957-F1
#
_cell.length_a   1.000
_cell.length_b   1.000
_cell.length_c   1.000
_cell.angle_alpha   90.00
_cell.angle_beta   90.00
_cell.angle_gamma   90.00
#
_symmetry.space_group_name_H-M   'P 1'
#
loop_
_entity.id
_entity.type
_entity.pdbx_description
1 polymer ?
#
loop_
_entity_poly.entity_id
_entity_poly.type
_entity_poly.pdbx_seq_one_letter_code
_entity_poly.pdbx_strand_id
1 'polypeptide(L)' 'MSEDDPARAQLLEAMLWIDRGVYGRCSVCGECLSRAQVLSNPADKACASCHQIARSCRARVRHESRDERMNQT' A
#
# COMPACT_ATOMS: atom_id res chain seq x y z
N MET A 1 -15.00 15.73 16.48
CA MET A 1 -14.34 14.87 15.48
C MET A 1 -12.90 15.32 15.43
N SER A 2 -11.97 14.44 15.77
CA SER A 2 -10.52 14.72 15.71
C SER A 2 -10.13 15.02 14.28
N GLU A 3 -9.39 16.11 14.03
CA GLU A 3 -8.99 16.53 12.68
C GLU A 3 -8.00 15.55 12.03
N ASP A 4 -7.41 14.64 12.80
CA ASP A 4 -6.41 13.64 12.40
C ASP A 4 -6.97 12.21 12.31
N ASP A 5 -8.04 11.99 11.54
CA ASP A 5 -8.46 10.63 11.20
C ASP A 5 -7.63 10.12 9.99
N PRO A 6 -6.72 9.14 10.19
CA PRO A 6 -5.89 8.62 9.10
C PRO A 6 -6.72 7.96 7.99
N ALA A 7 -7.92 7.43 8.30
CA ALA A 7 -8.81 6.89 7.28
C ALA A 7 -9.38 8.00 6.39
N ARG A 8 -9.74 9.15 6.99
CA ARG A 8 -10.19 10.34 6.26
C ARG A 8 -9.10 10.88 5.34
N ALA A 9 -7.86 10.96 5.80
CA ALA A 9 -6.73 11.42 4.99
C ALA A 9 -6.51 10.52 3.75
N GLN A 10 -6.60 9.19 3.92
CA GLN A 10 -6.47 8.24 2.80
C GLN A 10 -7.60 8.38 1.77
N LEU A 11 -8.84 8.62 2.22
CA LEU A 11 -9.97 8.85 1.32
C LEU A 11 -9.83 10.17 0.55
N LEU A 12 -9.41 11.25 1.21
CA LEU A 12 -9.16 12.54 0.55
C LEU A 12 -8.11 12.41 -0.54
N GLU A 13 -7.05 11.64 -0.30
CA GLU A 13 -6.04 11.37 -1.31
C GLU A 13 -6.60 10.57 -2.50
N ALA A 14 -7.45 9.58 -2.24
CA ALA A 14 -8.12 8.83 -3.31
C ALA A 14 -9.03 9.72 -4.18
N MET A 15 -9.71 10.72 -3.58
CA MET A 15 -10.50 11.70 -4.33
C MET A 15 -9.63 12.53 -5.28
N LEU A 16 -8.44 12.95 -4.84
CA LEU A 16 -7.50 13.69 -5.71
C LEU A 16 -7.04 12.86 -6.92
N TRP A 17 -7.03 11.54 -6.82
CA TRP A 17 -6.68 10.68 -7.95
C TRP A 17 -7.80 10.57 -8.97
N ILE A 18 -9.05 10.67 -8.53
CA ILE A 18 -10.21 10.76 -9.43
C ILE A 18 -10.10 12.05 -10.22
N ASP A 19 -9.87 13.18 -9.53
CA ASP A 19 -9.72 14.49 -10.17
C ASP A 19 -8.56 14.53 -11.18
N ARG A 20 -7.48 13.79 -10.89
CA ARG A 20 -6.31 13.66 -11.78
C ARG A 20 -6.48 12.62 -12.89
N GLY A 21 -7.57 11.87 -12.92
CA GLY A 21 -7.83 10.82 -13.91
C GLY A 21 -6.92 9.59 -13.79
N VAL A 22 -6.31 9.37 -12.61
CA VAL A 22 -5.40 8.25 -12.35
C VAL A 22 -5.95 7.23 -11.34
N TYR A 23 -7.17 7.45 -10.86
CA TYR A 23 -7.84 6.55 -9.92
C TYR A 23 -7.95 5.12 -10.47
N GLY A 24 -7.74 4.13 -9.61
CA GLY A 24 -7.75 2.72 -9.98
C GLY A 24 -6.48 2.25 -10.68
N ARG A 25 -5.38 3.02 -10.68
CA ARG A 25 -4.05 2.58 -11.12
C ARG A 25 -3.10 2.41 -9.95
N CYS A 26 -2.25 1.38 -10.04
CA CYS A 26 -1.19 1.10 -9.09
C CYS A 26 -0.16 2.23 -9.12
N SER A 27 0.10 2.86 -7.98
CA SER A 27 1.08 3.93 -7.84
C SER A 27 2.54 3.47 -7.99
N VAL A 28 2.78 2.15 -8.01
CA VAL A 28 4.11 1.55 -8.11
C VAL A 28 4.44 1.16 -9.54
N CYS A 29 3.55 0.42 -10.21
CA CYS A 29 3.80 -0.11 -11.55
C CYS A 29 2.90 0.46 -12.66
N GLY A 30 1.90 1.29 -12.32
CA GLY A 30 0.98 1.90 -13.30
C GLY A 30 -0.17 1.01 -13.78
N GLU A 31 -0.12 -0.29 -13.48
CA GLU A 31 -1.15 -1.26 -13.85
C GLU A 31 -2.50 -0.98 -13.18
N CYS A 32 -3.59 -1.39 -13.83
CA CYS A 32 -4.93 -1.23 -13.26
C CYS A 32 -5.11 -2.10 -12.00
N LEU A 33 -5.71 -1.50 -10.96
CA LEU A 33 -6.25 -2.23 -9.83
C LEU A 33 -7.48 -3.04 -10.30
N SER A 34 -7.68 -4.21 -9.70
CA SER A 34 -8.88 -5.00 -10.03
C SER A 34 -10.13 -4.28 -9.54
N ARG A 35 -11.25 -4.45 -10.27
CA ARG A 35 -12.54 -3.88 -9.85
C ARG A 35 -12.93 -4.32 -8.44
N ALA A 36 -12.71 -5.59 -8.09
CA ALA A 36 -13.00 -6.11 -6.76
C ALA A 36 -12.19 -5.40 -5.67
N GLN A 37 -10.92 -5.10 -5.94
CA GLN A 37 -10.04 -4.39 -5.01
C GLN A 37 -10.45 -2.93 -4.82
N VAL A 38 -10.79 -2.22 -5.90
CA VAL A 38 -11.27 -0.82 -5.84
C VAL A 38 -12.57 -0.72 -5.05
N LEU A 39 -13.47 -1.70 -5.18
CA LEU A 39 -14.74 -1.71 -4.45
C LEU A 39 -14.58 -2.07 -2.96
N SER A 40 -13.63 -2.94 -2.61
CA SER A 40 -13.40 -3.33 -1.22
C SER A 40 -12.56 -2.31 -0.44
N ASN A 41 -11.59 -1.68 -1.11
CA ASN A 41 -10.75 -0.64 -0.55
C ASN A 41 -10.50 0.47 -1.59
N PRO A 42 -11.37 1.49 -1.65
CA PRO A 42 -11.26 2.59 -2.60
C PRO A 42 -9.96 3.39 -2.49
N ALA A 43 -9.34 3.42 -1.31
CA ALA A 43 -8.10 4.14 -1.07
C ALA A 43 -6.83 3.28 -1.31
N ASP A 44 -6.98 2.06 -1.83
CA ASP A 44 -5.83 1.22 -2.14
C ASP A 44 -5.02 1.81 -3.31
N LYS A 45 -3.70 1.72 -3.16
CA LYS A 45 -2.71 2.38 -4.00
C LYS A 45 -1.89 1.40 -4.82
N ALA A 46 -1.90 0.12 -4.45
CA ALA A 46 -1.01 -0.87 -5.01
C ALA A 46 -1.79 -2.11 -5.44
N CYS A 47 -1.47 -2.67 -6.61
CA CYS A 47 -2.08 -3.92 -7.05
C CYS A 47 -1.64 -5.09 -6.15
N ALA A 48 -2.38 -6.20 -6.24
CA ALA A 48 -2.11 -7.40 -5.43
C ALA A 48 -0.66 -7.91 -5.54
N SER A 49 -0.06 -7.84 -6.74
CA SER A 49 1.34 -8.25 -6.95
C SER A 49 2.32 -7.33 -6.22
N CYS A 50 2.17 -6.01 -6.32
CA CYS A 50 3.00 -5.05 -5.57
C CYS A 50 2.82 -5.21 -4.05
N HIS A 51 1.61 -5.49 -3.56
CA HIS A 51 1.38 -5.83 -2.15
C HIS A 51 2.10 -7.11 -1.72
N GLN A 52 2.11 -8.13 -2.57
CA GLN A 52 2.82 -9.38 -2.31
C GLN A 52 4.34 -9.15 -2.27
N ILE A 53 4.89 -8.43 -3.23
CA ILE A 53 6.32 -8.07 -3.27
C ILE A 53 6.70 -7.30 -2.00
N ALA A 54 5.94 -6.25 -1.65
CA ALA A 54 6.20 -5.45 -0.45
C ALA A 54 6.15 -6.30 0.83
N ARG A 55 5.22 -7.26 0.94
CA ARG A 55 5.16 -8.21 2.06
C ARG A 55 6.40 -9.10 2.10
N SER A 56 6.82 -9.67 0.96
CA SER A 56 8.02 -10.51 0.86
C SER A 56 9.30 -9.74 1.23
N CYS A 57 9.47 -8.51 0.73
CA CYS A 57 10.61 -7.66 1.08
C CYS A 57 10.63 -7.36 2.59
N ARG A 58 9.50 -7.00 3.19
CA ARG A 58 9.41 -6.77 4.64
C ARG A 58 9.72 -8.01 5.48
N ALA A 59 9.32 -9.19 5.01
CA ALA A 59 9.62 -10.46 5.68
C ALA A 59 11.13 -10.74 5.65
N ARG A 60 11.79 -10.57 4.50
CA ARG A 60 13.24 -10.76 4.35
C ARG A 60 14.05 -9.86 5.26
N VAL A 61 13.75 -8.56 5.28
CA VAL A 61 14.44 -7.58 6.16
C VAL A 61 14.31 -7.98 7.63
N ARG A 62 13.15 -8.49 8.06
CA ARG A 62 12.95 -8.96 9.44
C ARG A 62 13.79 -10.19 9.77
N HIS A 63 13.97 -11.11 8.83
CA HIS A 63 14.82 -12.28 9.01
C HIS A 63 16.30 -11.87 9.12
N GLU A 64 16.79 -11.04 8.19
CA GLU A 64 18.16 -10.50 8.23
C GLU A 64 18.44 -9.77 9.56
N SER A 65 17.53 -8.91 10.00
CA SER A 65 17.63 -8.19 11.28
C SER A 65 17.59 -9.12 12.51
N ARG A 66 17.05 -10.34 12.37
CA ARG A 66 17.01 -11.34 13.45
C ARG A 66 18.31 -12.12 13.49
N ASP A 67 18.81 -12.52 12.35
CA ASP A 67 20.07 -13.27 12.23
C ASP A 67 21.26 -12.41 12.68
N GLU A 68 21.28 -11.13 12.32
CA GLU A 68 22.29 -10.16 12.80
C GLU A 68 22.31 -10.02 14.33
N ARG A 69 21.14 -10.06 14.98
CA ARG A 69 21.05 -9.99 16.45
C ARG A 69 21.52 -11.28 17.13
N MET A 70 21.35 -12.44 16.51
CA MET A 70 21.83 -13.70 17.08
C MET A 70 23.35 -13.88 16.94
N ASN A 71 23.96 -13.26 15.93
CA ASN A 71 25.41 -13.36 15.67
C ASN A 71 26.26 -12.35 16.48
N GLN A 72 25.63 -11.56 17.36
CA GLN A 72 26.30 -10.58 18.25
C GLN A 72 26.37 -11.04 19.72
N THR A 73 25.99 -12.29 20.01
CA THR A 73 26.08 -12.97 21.31
C THR A 73 27.05 -14.13 21.25
#